data_AF-A0AAX0Q906-F1
#
_entry.id   AF-A0AAX0Q906-F1
#
_cell.length_a   1.000
_cell.length_b   1.000
_cell.length_c   1.000
_cell.angle_alpha   90.00
_cell.angle_beta   90.00
_cell.angle_gamma   90.00
#
_symmetry.space_group_name_H-M   'P 1'
#
loop_
_entity.id
_entity.type
_entity.pdbx_description
1 polymer ?
#
loop_
_entity_poly.entity_id
_entity_poly.type
_entity_poly.pdbx_seq_one_letter_code
_entity_poly.pdbx_strand_id
1 'polypeptide(L)'
;MHMDTLVWSIELPPETGSWYTAVDYVMNDLGIFAKTEKRSKKSGKTAQLWGFRAGKNKVKGTDYLARIQGRQALLWEKITEVIPGDRQITVFGNRQTKIVLFCSPENFSAVRDMVERMTKTRPMERGPSRKAAGWPCWEQDEDWEAGESLEEMVEAERNGDQRFIEDEILAETVLR
;
A
#
# COMPACT_ATOMS: atom_id res chain seq x y z
N MET A 1 -2.12 24.12 5.60
CA MET A 1 -2.14 23.02 6.58
C MET A 1 -1.13 22.01 6.11
N HIS A 2 -0.07 21.72 6.88
CA HIS A 2 0.79 20.60 6.52
C HIS A 2 -0.04 19.33 6.65
N MET A 3 -0.11 18.59 5.55
CA MET A 3 -0.72 17.29 5.50
C MET A 3 0.32 16.34 6.07
N ASP A 4 0.09 15.81 7.27
CA ASP A 4 1.00 14.81 7.82
C ASP A 4 0.94 13.59 6.90
N THR A 5 2.02 13.35 6.16
CA THR A 5 2.24 12.13 5.39
C THR A 5 3.30 11.33 6.10
N LEU A 6 3.01 10.08 6.43
CA LEU A 6 3.97 9.11 6.92
C LEU A 6 4.30 8.13 5.80
N VAL A 7 5.59 7.99 5.49
CA VAL A 7 6.10 7.04 4.51
C VAL A 7 7.15 6.18 5.19
N TRP A 8 7.01 4.86 5.09
CA TRP A 8 8.01 3.93 5.62
C TRP A 8 7.95 2.59 4.91
N SER A 9 9.02 1.81 5.06
CA SER A 9 9.14 0.47 4.50
C SER A 9 9.62 -0.52 5.55
N ILE A 10 9.17 -1.78 5.46
CA ILE A 10 9.63 -2.90 6.28
C ILE A 10 10.01 -4.08 5.38
N GLU A 11 11.01 -4.86 5.80
CA GLU A 11 11.45 -6.08 5.13
C GLU A 11 11.02 -7.34 5.89
N LEU A 12 10.41 -8.30 5.19
CA LEU A 12 9.84 -9.52 5.75
C LEU A 12 10.28 -10.78 4.97
N PRO A 13 11.09 -11.68 5.58
CA PRO A 13 11.94 -11.43 6.74
C PRO A 13 12.99 -10.35 6.44
N PRO A 14 13.73 -9.83 7.45
CA PRO A 14 14.87 -8.94 7.23
C PRO A 14 15.83 -9.51 6.17
N GLU A 15 16.49 -8.67 5.38
CA GLU A 15 17.40 -9.12 4.32
C GLU A 15 18.56 -9.98 4.87
N THR A 16 18.36 -11.29 4.95
CA THR A 16 19.38 -12.25 5.40
C THR A 16 19.59 -13.39 4.40
N GLY A 17 19.12 -13.24 3.15
CA GLY A 17 19.08 -14.35 2.18
C GLY A 17 19.05 -13.94 0.72
N SER A 18 18.59 -14.87 -0.14
CA SER A 18 18.49 -14.65 -1.59
C SER A 18 17.21 -13.91 -2.01
N TRP A 19 16.30 -13.67 -1.07
CA TRP A 19 15.07 -12.92 -1.27
C TRP A 19 14.53 -12.38 0.06
N TYR A 20 13.72 -11.32 -0.03
CA TYR A 20 12.90 -10.79 1.05
C TYR A 20 11.63 -10.16 0.46
N THR A 21 10.66 -9.83 1.31
CA THR A 21 9.47 -9.06 0.91
C THR A 21 9.62 -7.63 1.42
N ALA A 22 9.62 -6.65 0.54
CA ALA A 22 9.49 -5.25 0.92
C ALA A 22 8.00 -4.91 1.01
N VAL A 23 7.60 -4.26 2.11
CA VAL A 23 6.27 -3.68 2.24
C VAL A 23 6.46 -2.18 2.46
N ASP A 24 6.03 -1.40 1.47
CA ASP A 24 6.03 0.06 1.51
C ASP A 24 4.66 0.52 1.99
N TYR A 25 4.63 1.54 2.84
CA TYR A 25 3.42 2.17 3.34
C TYR A 25 3.45 3.67 3.09
N VAL A 26 2.28 4.20 2.72
CA VAL A 26 2.00 5.63 2.71
C VAL A 26 0.72 5.83 3.52
N MET A 27 0.77 6.74 4.48
CA MET A 27 -0.39 7.14 5.26
C MET A 27 -0.52 8.66 5.16
N ASN A 28 -1.64 9.15 4.64
CA ASN A 28 -1.88 10.58 4.42
C ASN A 28 -3.32 10.95 4.83
N ASP A 29 -3.81 12.11 4.38
CA ASP A 29 -5.15 12.59 4.72
C ASP A 29 -6.31 11.82 4.07
N LEU A 30 -6.04 11.03 3.03
CA LEU A 30 -7.00 10.22 2.29
C LEU A 30 -7.20 8.86 2.95
N GLY A 31 -6.10 8.20 3.30
CA GLY A 31 -6.14 6.84 3.82
C GLY A 31 -4.77 6.23 4.05
N ILE A 32 -4.78 4.90 4.02
CA ILE A 32 -3.65 4.01 4.21
C ILE A 32 -3.43 3.27 2.89
N PHE A 33 -2.21 3.32 2.39
CA PHE A 33 -1.79 2.65 1.18
C PHE A 33 -0.63 1.72 1.49
N ALA A 34 -0.65 0.53 0.91
CA ALA A 34 0.41 -0.45 1.06
C ALA A 34 0.77 -1.03 -0.31
N LYS A 35 2.07 -1.27 -0.52
CA LYS A 35 2.59 -1.99 -1.68
C LYS A 35 3.52 -3.08 -1.20
N THR A 36 3.28 -4.29 -1.66
CA THR A 36 4.10 -5.45 -1.34
C THR A 36 4.89 -5.88 -2.57
N GLU A 37 6.21 -5.99 -2.42
CA GLU A 37 7.12 -6.44 -3.46
C GLU A 37 7.95 -7.61 -2.98
N LYS A 38 7.99 -8.70 -3.76
CA LYS A 38 9.00 -9.74 -3.55
C LYS A 38 10.29 -9.33 -4.24
N ARG A 39 11.35 -9.13 -3.46
CA ARG A 39 12.68 -8.80 -3.97
C ARG A 39 13.57 -10.03 -3.92
N SER A 40 14.21 -10.35 -5.04
CA SER A 40 15.09 -11.52 -5.16
C SER A 40 16.47 -11.10 -5.67
N LYS A 41 17.52 -11.52 -4.98
CA LYS A 41 18.90 -11.23 -5.35
C LYS A 41 19.24 -12.00 -6.62
N LYS A 42 19.75 -11.30 -7.63
CA LYS A 42 20.24 -11.92 -8.87
C LYS A 42 21.61 -11.34 -9.18
N SER A 43 22.64 -12.13 -8.88
CA SER A 43 24.03 -11.80 -9.22
C SER A 43 24.29 -12.06 -10.71
N GLY A 44 24.93 -11.10 -11.37
CA GLY A 44 25.35 -11.20 -12.77
C GLY A 44 24.34 -10.64 -13.79
N LYS A 45 24.88 -9.98 -14.82
CA LYS A 45 24.10 -9.29 -15.87
C LYS A 45 23.11 -10.22 -16.59
N THR A 46 23.49 -11.47 -16.83
CA THR A 46 22.63 -12.46 -17.51
C THR A 46 21.41 -12.82 -16.65
N ALA A 47 21.58 -13.01 -15.35
CA ALA A 47 20.48 -13.33 -14.44
C ALA A 47 19.53 -12.14 -14.24
N GLN A 48 20.05 -10.91 -14.26
CA GLN A 48 19.23 -9.69 -14.27
C GLN A 48 18.42 -9.58 -15.57
N LEU A 49 19.03 -9.84 -16.74
CA LEU A 49 18.36 -9.79 -18.04
C LEU A 49 17.23 -10.83 -18.17
N TRP A 50 17.45 -12.06 -17.70
CA TRP A 50 16.41 -13.10 -17.70
C TRP A 50 15.26 -12.79 -16.75
N GLY A 51 15.55 -12.18 -15.59
CA GLY A 51 14.50 -11.77 -14.67
C GLY A 51 13.65 -10.62 -15.20
N PHE A 52 14.25 -9.67 -15.93
CA PHE A 52 13.51 -8.63 -16.66
C PHE A 52 12.51 -9.22 -17.66
N ARG A 53 12.94 -10.22 -18.45
CA ARG A 53 12.06 -10.95 -19.38
C ARG A 53 10.93 -11.72 -18.71
N ALA A 54 11.01 -11.96 -17.40
CA ALA A 54 9.99 -12.64 -16.61
C ALA A 54 9.10 -11.66 -15.81
N GLY A 55 9.06 -10.38 -16.20
CA GLY A 55 8.23 -9.35 -15.56
C GLY A 55 8.76 -8.92 -14.19
N LYS A 56 10.09 -8.89 -14.00
CA LYS A 56 10.71 -8.39 -12.77
C LYS A 56 11.59 -7.18 -13.06
N ASN A 57 11.39 -6.10 -12.34
CA ASN A 57 12.17 -4.89 -12.55
C ASN A 57 13.38 -4.81 -11.65
N LYS A 58 14.44 -4.17 -12.15
CA LYS A 58 15.64 -3.95 -11.37
C LYS A 58 15.38 -2.89 -10.30
N VAL A 59 15.65 -3.23 -9.05
CA VAL A 59 15.60 -2.26 -7.95
C VAL A 59 16.80 -1.34 -8.06
N LYS A 60 16.54 -0.04 -8.24
CA LYS A 60 17.55 0.99 -8.48
C LYS A 60 18.65 0.94 -7.40
N GLY A 61 19.91 0.99 -7.82
CA GLY A 61 21.07 0.98 -6.91
C GLY A 61 21.39 -0.36 -6.27
N THR A 62 20.72 -1.46 -6.65
CA THR A 62 20.94 -2.79 -6.05
C THR A 62 21.05 -3.91 -7.10
N ASP A 63 21.42 -5.11 -6.63
CA ASP A 63 21.39 -6.36 -7.40
C ASP A 63 20.08 -7.15 -7.26
N TYR A 64 19.03 -6.50 -6.76
CA TYR A 64 17.72 -7.10 -6.59
C TYR A 64 16.82 -6.87 -7.81
N LEU A 65 15.99 -7.89 -8.07
CA LEU A 65 14.83 -7.76 -8.93
C LEU A 65 13.56 -7.78 -8.07
N ALA A 66 12.66 -6.84 -8.29
CA ALA A 66 11.37 -6.75 -7.65
C ALA A 66 10.26 -7.32 -8.53
N ARG A 67 9.30 -7.97 -7.89
CA ARG A 67 8.00 -8.32 -8.47
C ARG A 67 6.91 -7.85 -7.52
N ILE A 68 6.00 -7.03 -8.00
CA ILE A 68 4.83 -6.61 -7.22
C ILE A 68 4.00 -7.86 -6.88
N GLN A 69 3.58 -7.95 -5.63
CA GLN A 69 2.71 -9.01 -5.12
C GLN A 69 1.31 -8.50 -4.87
N GLY A 70 1.17 -7.23 -4.52
CA GLY A 70 -0.11 -6.60 -4.30
C GLY A 70 0.05 -5.13 -3.95
N ARG A 71 -1.03 -4.40 -4.18
CA ARG A 71 -1.24 -3.01 -3.80
C ARG A 71 -2.57 -2.98 -3.07
N GLN A 72 -2.63 -2.23 -1.98
CA GLN A 72 -3.84 -2.14 -1.17
C GLN A 72 -4.08 -0.69 -0.78
N ALA A 73 -5.34 -0.27 -0.81
CA ALA A 73 -5.75 1.05 -0.39
C ALA A 73 -6.95 0.97 0.55
N LEU A 74 -6.90 1.72 1.65
CA LEU A 74 -8.00 1.82 2.59
C LEU A 74 -8.19 3.25 3.06
N LEU A 75 -9.30 3.86 2.61
CA LEU A 75 -9.64 5.24 2.95
C LEU A 75 -10.16 5.32 4.37
N TRP A 76 -9.88 6.43 5.05
CA TRP A 76 -10.26 6.62 6.45
C TRP A 76 -11.75 6.43 6.72
N GLU A 77 -12.61 6.94 5.83
CA GLU A 77 -14.07 6.81 5.92
C GLU A 77 -14.56 5.37 5.72
N LYS A 78 -13.69 4.48 5.26
CA LYS A 78 -14.00 3.05 5.02
C LYS A 78 -13.37 2.11 6.03
N ILE A 79 -12.67 2.63 7.05
CA ILE A 79 -12.14 1.81 8.14
C ILE A 79 -13.28 1.44 9.08
N THR A 80 -13.41 0.16 9.38
CA THR A 80 -14.44 -0.42 10.27
C THR A 80 -13.86 -0.80 11.62
N GLU A 81 -12.61 -1.25 11.65
CA GLU A 81 -11.96 -1.75 12.86
C GLU A 81 -10.45 -1.51 12.81
N VAL A 82 -9.88 -1.18 13.97
CA VAL A 82 -8.43 -1.05 14.18
C VAL A 82 -8.05 -1.88 15.40
N ILE A 83 -7.16 -2.86 15.21
CA ILE A 83 -6.64 -3.72 16.25
C ILE A 83 -5.14 -3.44 16.43
N PRO A 84 -4.74 -2.70 17.49
CA PRO A 84 -3.32 -2.51 17.80
C PRO A 84 -2.73 -3.80 18.38
N GLY A 85 -1.53 -4.16 17.91
CA GLY A 85 -0.70 -5.23 18.46
C GLY A 85 0.67 -4.72 18.89
N ASP A 86 1.59 -5.64 19.17
CA ASP A 86 2.99 -5.28 19.45
C ASP A 86 3.73 -5.01 18.14
N ARG A 87 4.17 -3.76 17.93
CA ARG A 87 4.83 -3.25 16.71
C ARG A 87 4.09 -3.48 15.40
N GLN A 88 2.79 -3.76 15.47
CA GLN A 88 1.93 -3.85 14.29
C GLN A 88 0.55 -3.31 14.60
N ILE A 89 -0.13 -2.78 13.59
CA ILE A 89 -1.53 -2.35 13.68
C ILE A 89 -2.30 -3.03 12.56
N THR A 90 -3.35 -3.76 12.89
CA THR A 90 -4.24 -4.35 11.88
C THR A 90 -5.41 -3.42 11.64
N VAL A 91 -5.64 -3.06 10.38
CA VAL A 91 -6.74 -2.18 9.98
C VAL A 91 -7.65 -2.95 9.03
N PHE A 92 -8.94 -2.97 9.36
CA PHE A 92 -10.00 -3.55 8.54
C PHE A 92 -10.87 -2.44 7.98
N GLY A 93 -11.40 -2.66 6.78
CA GLY A 93 -12.34 -1.71 6.20
C GLY A 93 -13.43 -2.32 5.34
N ASN A 94 -13.51 -1.88 4.08
CA ASN A 94 -14.49 -2.38 3.12
C ASN A 94 -14.39 -3.91 2.91
N ARG A 95 -15.42 -4.50 2.31
CA ARG A 95 -15.88 -5.90 2.39
C ARG A 95 -14.86 -7.02 2.72
N GLN A 96 -13.62 -6.96 2.22
CA GLN A 96 -12.53 -7.91 2.52
C GLN A 96 -11.15 -7.27 2.73
N THR A 97 -11.04 -5.94 2.74
CA THR A 97 -9.75 -5.27 2.80
C THR A 97 -9.22 -5.26 4.23
N LYS A 98 -8.05 -5.87 4.37
CA LYS A 98 -7.25 -5.89 5.60
C LYS A 98 -5.83 -5.45 5.25
N ILE A 99 -5.35 -4.43 5.94
CA ILE A 99 -3.96 -3.99 5.88
C ILE A 99 -3.33 -4.22 7.25
N VAL A 100 -2.18 -4.92 7.28
CA VAL A 100 -1.36 -5.06 8.49
C VAL A 100 -0.21 -4.07 8.37
N LEU A 101 -0.19 -3.07 9.24
CA LEU A 101 0.86 -2.06 9.30
C LEU A 101 1.99 -2.57 10.19
N PHE A 102 3.05 -3.10 9.59
CA PHE A 102 4.28 -3.41 10.32
C PHE A 102 5.04 -2.11 10.62
N CYS A 103 5.42 -1.93 11.89
CA CYS A 103 6.07 -0.72 12.36
C CYS A 103 7.47 -1.05 12.92
N SER A 104 8.40 -0.12 12.73
CA SER A 104 9.65 -0.12 13.48
C SER A 104 9.39 0.46 14.88
N PRO A 105 10.27 0.20 15.86
CA PRO A 105 10.15 0.80 17.18
C PRO A 105 10.07 2.34 17.15
N GLU A 106 10.76 2.95 16.18
CA GLU A 106 10.89 4.41 16.06
C GLU A 106 9.64 5.05 15.47
N ASN A 107 8.90 4.36 14.60
CA ASN A 107 7.73 4.92 13.91
C ASN A 107 6.38 4.51 14.52
N PHE A 108 6.34 3.47 15.36
CA PHE A 108 5.09 2.91 15.87
C PHE A 108 4.18 3.95 16.55
N SER A 109 4.74 4.85 17.38
CA SER A 109 3.94 5.88 18.04
C SER A 109 3.29 6.83 17.03
N ALA A 110 4.05 7.31 16.04
CA ALA A 110 3.55 8.24 15.04
C ALA A 110 2.45 7.62 14.17
N VAL A 111 2.63 6.36 13.75
CA VAL A 111 1.64 5.61 12.97
C VAL A 111 0.36 5.43 13.80
N ARG A 112 0.47 4.99 15.06
CA ARG A 112 -0.68 4.82 15.96
C ARG A 112 -1.43 6.12 16.16
N ASP A 113 -0.73 7.21 16.48
CA ASP A 113 -1.34 8.49 16.78
C ASP A 113 -2.06 9.07 15.54
N MET A 114 -1.53 8.83 14.35
CA MET A 114 -2.20 9.20 13.09
C MET A 114 -3.46 8.37 12.85
N VAL A 115 -3.41 7.04 13.02
CA VAL A 115 -4.60 6.17 12.88
C VAL A 115 -5.70 6.58 13.85
N GLU A 116 -5.37 6.81 15.12
CA GLU A 116 -6.35 7.25 16.13
C GLU A 116 -6.97 8.61 15.78
N ARG A 117 -6.15 9.59 15.37
CA ARG A 117 -6.63 10.91 15.00
C ARG A 117 -7.53 10.86 13.77
N MET A 118 -7.12 10.14 12.74
CA MET A 118 -7.86 10.11 11.48
C MET A 118 -9.18 9.35 11.61
N THR A 119 -9.20 8.22 12.31
CA THR A 119 -10.44 7.48 12.59
C THR A 119 -11.43 8.26 13.46
N LYS A 120 -10.97 9.14 14.37
CA LYS A 120 -11.84 10.05 15.14
C LYS A 120 -12.41 11.19 14.30
N THR A 121 -11.65 11.68 13.32
CA THR A 121 -11.99 12.90 12.54
C THR A 121 -12.69 12.61 11.21
N ARG A 122 -12.61 11.37 10.72
CA ARG A 122 -13.24 10.93 9.47
C ARG A 122 -14.37 9.97 9.80
N PRO A 123 -15.63 10.43 9.88
CA PRO A 123 -16.75 9.56 10.22
C PRO A 123 -16.89 8.46 9.16
N MET A 124 -17.23 7.27 9.63
CA MET A 124 -17.39 6.10 8.80
C MET A 124 -18.56 6.26 7.80
N GLU A 125 -18.30 5.97 6.54
CA GLU A 125 -19.27 6.00 5.44
C GLU A 125 -19.74 4.59 5.09
N ARG A 126 -20.96 4.23 5.50
CA ARG A 126 -21.52 2.88 5.30
C ARG A 126 -21.93 2.58 3.85
N GLY A 127 -22.38 3.59 3.12
CA GLY A 127 -22.90 3.45 1.75
C GLY A 127 -21.82 3.28 0.69
N PRO A 128 -22.19 3.10 -0.59
CA PRO A 128 -21.22 3.09 -1.69
C PRO A 128 -20.51 4.44 -1.81
N SER A 129 -19.20 4.42 -2.07
CA SER A 129 -18.37 5.62 -2.18
C SER A 129 -17.55 5.60 -3.46
N ARG A 130 -17.84 6.54 -4.37
CA ARG A 130 -17.06 6.69 -5.62
C ARG A 130 -15.61 7.05 -5.34
N LYS A 131 -15.37 7.86 -4.30
CA LYS A 131 -14.03 8.22 -3.88
C LYS A 131 -13.25 6.98 -3.45
N ALA A 132 -13.85 6.13 -2.61
CA ALA A 132 -13.22 4.88 -2.23
C ALA A 132 -13.07 3.91 -3.41
N ALA A 133 -14.03 3.85 -4.32
CA ALA A 133 -14.04 2.93 -5.45
C ALA A 133 -12.98 3.23 -6.52
N GLY A 134 -12.45 4.45 -6.59
CA GLY A 134 -11.30 4.76 -7.45
C GLY A 134 -10.01 4.02 -7.06
N TRP A 135 -9.88 3.61 -5.79
CA TRP A 135 -8.64 3.01 -5.29
C TRP A 135 -8.54 1.48 -5.43
N PRO A 136 -9.64 0.69 -5.35
CA PRO A 136 -9.62 -0.70 -5.80
C PRO A 136 -9.22 -0.85 -7.26
N CYS A 137 -9.62 0.09 -8.15
CA CYS A 137 -9.15 0.10 -9.53
C CYS A 137 -7.63 0.29 -9.62
N TRP A 138 -7.04 1.06 -8.71
CA TRP A 138 -5.58 1.22 -8.60
C TRP A 138 -4.86 -0.05 -8.15
N GLU A 139 -5.50 -0.92 -7.34
CA GLU A 139 -4.89 -2.20 -6.92
C GLU A 139 -4.62 -3.14 -8.10
N GLN A 140 -5.46 -3.06 -9.14
CA GLN A 140 -5.45 -3.94 -10.32
C GLN A 140 -4.75 -3.32 -11.55
N ASP A 141 -4.25 -2.10 -11.42
CA ASP A 141 -3.70 -1.33 -12.53
C ASP A 141 -2.33 -1.88 -12.99
N GLU A 142 -2.24 -2.33 -14.24
CA GLU A 142 -1.03 -2.91 -14.84
C GLU A 142 -0.01 -1.86 -15.29
N ASP A 143 -0.39 -0.56 -15.34
CA ASP A 143 0.46 0.52 -15.87
C ASP A 143 1.65 0.87 -14.95
N TRP A 144 1.63 0.38 -13.71
CA TRP A 144 2.64 0.67 -12.70
C TRP A 144 3.72 -0.40 -12.64
N GLU A 145 4.97 0.03 -12.79
CA GLU A 145 6.14 -0.83 -12.81
C GLU A 145 6.63 -1.17 -11.39
N ALA A 146 7.18 -2.37 -11.21
CA ALA A 146 7.88 -2.73 -9.97
C ALA A 146 9.08 -1.80 -9.71
N GLY A 147 9.25 -1.35 -8.47
CA GLY A 147 10.31 -0.41 -8.08
C GLY A 147 9.93 1.08 -8.12
N GLU A 148 8.76 1.45 -8.62
CA GLU A 148 8.22 2.82 -8.48
C GLU A 148 7.90 3.15 -7.02
N SER A 149 8.04 4.41 -6.61
CA SER A 149 7.74 4.81 -5.23
C SER A 149 6.25 4.76 -4.96
N LEU A 150 5.83 4.14 -3.84
CA LEU A 150 4.41 4.14 -3.45
C LEU A 150 3.89 5.57 -3.24
N GLU A 151 4.72 6.49 -2.75
CA GLU A 151 4.33 7.89 -2.57
C GLU A 151 4.02 8.57 -3.92
N GLU A 152 4.89 8.36 -4.91
CA GLU A 152 4.69 8.91 -6.27
C GLU A 152 3.44 8.32 -6.92
N MET A 153 3.20 7.01 -6.75
CA MET A 153 2.01 6.34 -7.26
C MET A 153 0.73 6.88 -6.62
N VAL A 154 0.72 7.07 -5.30
CA VAL A 154 -0.44 7.62 -4.58
C VAL A 154 -0.72 9.07 -5.00
N GLU A 155 0.33 9.87 -5.20
CA GLU A 155 0.18 11.26 -5.62
C GLU A 155 -0.26 11.39 -7.09
N ALA A 156 0.24 10.51 -7.97
CA ALA A 156 -0.23 10.43 -9.35
C ALA A 156 -1.71 10.05 -9.42
N GLU A 157 -2.12 9.04 -8.65
CA GLU A 157 -3.53 8.63 -8.57
C GLU A 157 -4.42 9.74 -8.02
N ARG A 158 -3.94 10.43 -6.98
CA ARG A 158 -4.66 11.56 -6.37
C ARG A 158 -4.93 12.70 -7.35
N ASN A 159 -3.98 12.97 -8.25
CA ASN A 159 -4.04 14.07 -9.22
C ASN A 159 -4.54 13.63 -10.60
N GLY A 160 -4.82 12.34 -10.78
CA GLY A 160 -5.30 11.78 -12.04
C GLY A 160 -6.73 12.19 -12.36
N ASP A 161 -7.13 11.92 -13.60
CA ASP A 161 -8.51 12.09 -14.04
C ASP A 161 -9.45 11.09 -13.35
N GLN A 162 -10.74 11.42 -13.30
CA GLN A 162 -11.74 10.52 -12.73
C GLN A 162 -11.78 9.20 -13.51
N ARG A 163 -11.46 8.10 -12.82
CA ARG A 163 -11.61 6.75 -13.38
C ARG A 163 -13.08 6.43 -13.66
N PHE A 164 -13.32 5.65 -14.70
CA PHE A 164 -14.60 4.95 -14.84
C PHE A 164 -14.69 3.90 -13.72
N ILE A 165 -15.81 3.88 -13.00
CA ILE A 165 -16.03 2.99 -11.86
C ILE A 165 -17.22 2.09 -12.20
N GLU A 166 -16.96 0.80 -12.33
CA GLU A 166 -18.00 -0.21 -12.51
C GLU A 166 -18.86 -0.35 -11.25
N ASP A 167 -20.15 -0.67 -11.42
CA ASP A 167 -21.09 -0.81 -10.30
C ASP A 167 -20.66 -1.91 -9.30
N GLU A 168 -19.97 -2.94 -9.78
CA GLU A 168 -19.41 -4.01 -8.95
C GLU A 168 -18.32 -3.47 -8.00
N ILE A 169 -17.40 -2.66 -8.51
CA ILE A 169 -16.35 -2.00 -7.71
C ILE A 169 -16.98 -1.01 -6.72
N LEU A 170 -18.02 -0.29 -7.12
CA LEU A 170 -18.75 0.60 -6.23
C LEU A 170 -19.41 -0.19 -5.07
N ALA A 171 -19.98 -1.36 -5.36
CA ALA A 171 -20.58 -2.25 -4.36
C ALA A 171 -19.56 -2.83 -3.37
N GLU A 172 -18.30 -3.00 -3.77
CA GLU A 172 -17.21 -3.44 -2.89
C GLU A 172 -16.86 -2.42 -1.80
N THR A 173 -17.20 -1.15 -1.99
CA THR A 173 -16.94 -0.08 -1.01
C THR A 173 -17.96 0.00 0.13
N VAL A 174 -19.05 -0.77 0.05
CA VAL A 174 -20.05 -0.85 1.11
C VAL A 174 -19.45 -1.60 2.29
N LEU A 175 -19.59 -1.02 3.48
CA LEU A 175 -19.10 -1.62 4.72
C LEU A 175 -20.03 -2.78 5.12
N ARG A 176 -19.45 -3.86 5.63
CA ARG A 176 -20.22 -4.97 6.21
C ARG A 176 -20.59 -4.69 7.66
#